data_AF-A0A7C9DQQ8-F1
#
_entry.id   AF-A0A7C9DQQ8-F1
#
_cell.length_a   1.000
_cell.length_b   1.000
_cell.length_c   1.000
_cell.angle_alpha   90.00
_cell.angle_beta   90.00
_cell.angle_gamma   90.00
#
_symmetry.space_group_name_H-M   'P 1'
#
loop_
_entity.id
_entity.type
_entity.pdbx_description
1 polymer ?
#
loop_
_entity_poly.entity_id
_entity_poly.type
_entity_poly.pdbx_seq_one_letter_code
_entity_poly.pdbx_strand_id
1 'polypeptide(L)'
;MFEACKGGFLDSPSLSLLNPYLPNLSASWLFQRAMSAKELPDVPPSFINELLYTNFQSMEKLGDPVLRPFLQDVIQFGPLVKTLGLVMITKPQLLPFIFKQVGVPVLIDWSGHFLMLGFYTFLASYIDPLIRPLINTFPSKMKFQWNRYLEAWKYGAGLDYTL
;
A
#
# COMPACT_ATOMS: atom_id res chain seq x y z
N MET A 1 -6.40 17.32 -11.83
CA MET A 1 -7.22 17.70 -13.01
C MET A 1 -7.28 19.23 -13.22
N PHE A 2 -7.62 20.03 -12.21
CA PHE A 2 -7.72 21.50 -12.34
C PHE A 2 -6.44 22.18 -12.87
N GLU A 3 -5.27 21.78 -12.37
CA GLU A 3 -3.97 22.31 -12.82
C GLU A 3 -3.68 21.98 -14.31
N ALA A 4 -4.06 20.79 -14.78
CA ALA A 4 -3.90 20.40 -16.18
C ALA A 4 -4.78 21.26 -17.11
N CYS A 5 -6.03 21.51 -16.72
CA CYS A 5 -6.94 22.37 -17.47
C CYS A 5 -6.43 23.83 -17.52
N LYS A 6 -5.98 24.38 -16.38
CA LYS A 6 -5.46 25.75 -16.30
C LYS A 6 -4.16 25.94 -17.09
N GLY A 7 -3.30 24.92 -17.14
CA GLY A 7 -2.03 24.93 -17.87
C GLY A 7 -2.13 24.51 -19.34
N GLY A 8 -3.31 24.05 -19.81
CA GLY A 8 -3.47 23.51 -21.17
C GLY A 8 -2.77 22.16 -21.40
N PHE A 9 -2.43 21.42 -20.34
CA PHE A 9 -1.74 20.13 -20.41
C PHE A 9 -2.72 18.97 -20.64
N LEU A 10 -3.48 19.06 -21.74
CA LEU A 10 -4.52 18.09 -22.11
C LEU A 10 -4.02 17.04 -23.12
N ASP A 11 -2.71 16.99 -23.36
CA ASP A 11 -2.10 15.92 -24.15
C ASP A 11 -2.18 14.57 -23.43
N SER A 12 -2.30 13.49 -24.21
CA SER A 12 -2.46 12.12 -23.70
C SER A 12 -1.40 11.73 -22.66
N PRO A 13 -0.09 12.02 -22.84
CA PRO A 13 0.91 11.75 -21.81
C PRO A 13 0.63 12.47 -20.49
N SER A 14 0.30 13.76 -20.53
CA SER A 14 0.03 14.56 -19.32
C SER A 14 -1.22 14.08 -18.57
N LEU A 15 -2.25 13.62 -19.30
CA LEU A 15 -3.47 13.07 -18.70
C LEU A 15 -3.26 11.68 -18.09
N SER A 16 -2.40 10.85 -18.69
CA SER A 16 -2.09 9.51 -18.14
C SER A 16 -1.50 9.57 -16.74
N LEU A 17 -0.80 10.66 -16.39
CA LEU A 17 -0.21 10.89 -15.06
C LEU A 17 -1.25 11.19 -13.98
N LEU A 18 -2.52 11.43 -14.32
CA LEU A 18 -3.59 11.70 -13.35
C LEU A 18 -4.09 10.45 -12.63
N ASN A 19 -3.88 9.26 -13.22
CA ASN A 19 -4.27 7.98 -12.61
C ASN A 19 -3.02 7.13 -12.38
N PRO A 20 -2.21 7.45 -11.35
CA PRO A 20 -0.99 6.71 -11.08
C PRO A 20 -1.31 5.32 -10.54
N TYR A 21 -0.31 4.44 -10.63
CA TYR A 21 -0.31 3.17 -9.91
C TYR A 21 -0.23 3.41 -8.39
N LEU A 22 -1.10 2.75 -7.62
CA LEU A 22 -1.25 2.92 -6.17
C LEU A 22 -0.92 1.59 -5.43
N PRO A 23 0.35 1.34 -5.09
CA PRO A 23 0.76 0.08 -4.48
C PRO A 23 0.13 -0.20 -3.11
N ASN A 24 -0.24 0.82 -2.33
CA ASN A 24 -0.99 0.64 -1.08
C ASN A 24 -2.33 -0.07 -1.28
N LEU A 25 -3.09 0.29 -2.33
CA LEU A 25 -4.35 -0.36 -2.67
C LEU A 25 -4.12 -1.79 -3.18
N SER A 26 -3.08 -2.02 -4.01
CA SER A 26 -2.76 -3.37 -4.46
C SER A 26 -2.27 -4.27 -3.32
N ALA A 27 -1.53 -3.72 -2.36
CA ALA A 27 -1.06 -4.46 -1.19
C ALA A 27 -2.20 -4.83 -0.22
N SER A 28 -3.28 -4.03 -0.15
CA SER A 28 -4.43 -4.33 0.72
C SER A 28 -5.20 -5.57 0.26
N TRP A 29 -5.20 -5.84 -1.04
CA TRP A 29 -5.99 -6.91 -1.64
C TRP A 29 -5.59 -8.32 -1.16
N LEU A 30 -4.34 -8.55 -0.77
CA LEU A 30 -3.95 -9.85 -0.19
C LEU A 30 -4.74 -10.18 1.07
N PHE A 31 -4.99 -9.19 1.93
CA PHE A 31 -5.80 -9.38 3.13
C PHE A 31 -7.22 -9.81 2.73
N GLN A 32 -7.83 -9.11 1.77
CA GLN A 32 -9.17 -9.44 1.28
C GLN A 32 -9.22 -10.85 0.70
N ARG A 33 -8.19 -11.27 -0.05
CA ARG A 33 -8.08 -12.62 -0.61
C ARG A 33 -7.94 -13.67 0.49
N ALA A 34 -7.08 -13.44 1.49
CA ALA A 34 -6.86 -14.36 2.61
C ALA A 34 -8.10 -14.47 3.52
N MET A 35 -8.91 -13.42 3.60
CA MET A 35 -10.12 -13.36 4.42
C MET A 35 -11.40 -13.68 3.62
N SER A 36 -11.27 -14.13 2.36
CA SER A 36 -12.41 -14.54 1.54
C SER A 36 -12.96 -15.90 1.99
N ALA A 37 -14.28 -16.06 1.94
CA ALA A 37 -15.01 -17.26 2.34
C ALA A 37 -14.87 -18.41 1.32
N LYS A 38 -13.64 -18.83 1.05
CA LYS A 38 -13.34 -20.02 0.26
C LYS A 38 -13.24 -21.21 1.19
N GLU A 39 -14.18 -22.15 1.06
CA GLU A 39 -14.10 -23.43 1.77
C GLU A 39 -13.10 -24.34 1.03
N LEU A 40 -11.98 -24.62 1.68
CA LEU A 40 -10.96 -25.53 1.18
C LEU A 40 -10.87 -26.77 2.08
N PRO A 41 -10.82 -27.99 1.50
CA PRO A 41 -10.45 -29.16 2.28
C PRO A 41 -9.04 -28.93 2.84
N ASP A 42 -8.87 -29.12 4.15
CA ASP A 42 -7.63 -28.88 4.93
C ASP A 42 -7.34 -27.43 5.39
N VAL A 43 -8.30 -26.51 5.31
CA VAL A 43 -8.22 -25.23 6.02
C VAL A 43 -9.25 -25.25 7.17
N PRO A 44 -8.85 -24.99 8.43
CA PRO A 44 -9.79 -24.97 9.55
C PRO A 44 -10.91 -23.96 9.31
N PRO A 45 -12.18 -24.27 9.64
CA PRO A 45 -13.28 -23.32 9.49
C PRO A 45 -13.08 -22.03 10.29
N SER A 46 -12.31 -22.09 11.39
CA SER A 46 -11.97 -20.94 12.23
C SER A 46 -10.80 -20.09 11.70
N PHE A 47 -10.16 -20.48 10.60
CA PHE A 47 -8.92 -19.85 10.12
C PHE A 47 -9.06 -18.35 9.87
N ILE A 48 -10.11 -17.93 9.15
CA ILE A 48 -10.32 -16.50 8.83
C ILE A 48 -10.48 -15.69 10.12
N ASN A 49 -11.23 -16.21 11.10
CA ASN A 49 -11.41 -15.56 12.40
C ASN A 49 -10.11 -15.48 13.18
N GLU A 50 -9.29 -16.54 13.19
CA GLU A 50 -7.99 -16.52 13.86
C GLU A 50 -7.00 -15.55 13.19
N LEU A 51 -7.01 -15.49 11.85
CA LEU A 51 -6.18 -14.56 11.08
C LEU A 51 -6.56 -13.10 11.37
N LEU A 52 -7.86 -12.78 11.29
CA LEU A 52 -8.39 -11.45 11.63
C LEU A 52 -8.03 -11.06 13.07
N TYR A 53 -8.33 -11.94 14.02
CA TYR A 53 -8.06 -11.70 15.43
C TYR A 53 -6.57 -11.44 15.68
N THR A 54 -5.69 -12.26 15.10
CA THR A 54 -4.23 -12.12 15.28
C THR A 54 -3.71 -10.82 14.65
N ASN A 55 -4.21 -10.44 13.48
CA ASN A 55 -3.84 -9.19 12.82
C ASN A 55 -4.27 -7.98 13.68
N PHE A 56 -5.53 -7.93 14.11
CA PHE A 56 -6.04 -6.82 14.94
C PHE A 56 -5.33 -6.75 16.30
N GLN A 57 -5.10 -7.89 16.96
CA GLN A 57 -4.34 -7.93 18.20
C GLN A 57 -2.90 -7.43 17.99
N SER A 58 -2.28 -7.76 16.85
CA SER A 58 -0.94 -7.28 16.51
C SER A 58 -0.93 -5.77 16.28
N MET A 59 -1.92 -5.23 15.56
CA MET A 59 -2.06 -3.80 15.33
C MET A 59 -2.34 -3.03 16.62
N GLU A 60 -3.21 -3.55 17.49
CA GLU A 60 -3.50 -2.98 18.81
C GLU A 60 -2.22 -2.88 19.66
N LYS A 61 -1.40 -3.94 19.70
CA LYS A 61 -0.09 -3.92 20.38
C LYS A 61 0.89 -2.89 19.79
N LEU A 62 0.79 -2.61 18.49
CA LEU A 62 1.62 -1.61 17.81
C LEU A 62 1.08 -0.17 17.97
N GLY A 63 -0.17 -0.02 18.43
CA GLY A 63 -0.81 1.25 18.77
C GLY A 63 -1.51 1.97 17.61
N ASP A 64 -2.08 3.13 17.94
CA ASP A 64 -2.91 3.96 17.04
C ASP A 64 -2.27 4.31 15.69
N PRO A 65 -0.96 4.60 15.57
CA PRO A 65 -0.33 4.88 14.27
C PRO A 65 -0.33 3.69 13.30
N VAL A 66 -0.61 2.48 13.78
CA VAL A 66 -0.77 1.27 12.95
C VAL A 66 -2.25 0.93 12.80
N LEU A 67 -3.00 0.95 13.89
CA LEU A 67 -4.40 0.52 13.90
C LEU A 67 -5.34 1.50 13.16
N ARG A 68 -5.23 2.81 13.41
CA ARG A 68 -6.18 3.79 12.86
C ARG A 68 -6.12 3.92 11.34
N PRO A 69 -4.94 4.00 10.69
CA PRO A 69 -4.88 4.00 9.22
C PRO A 69 -5.50 2.73 8.63
N PHE A 70 -5.20 1.57 9.22
CA PHE A 70 -5.74 0.29 8.74
C PHE A 70 -7.27 0.25 8.80
N LEU A 71 -7.89 0.74 9.88
CA LEU A 71 -9.35 0.83 10.01
C LEU A 71 -10.00 1.78 8.99
N GLN A 72 -9.23 2.66 8.37
CA GLN A 72 -9.68 3.55 7.30
C GLN A 72 -9.24 3.05 5.92
N ASP A 73 -8.89 1.77 5.81
CA ASP A 73 -8.39 1.12 4.59
C ASP A 73 -7.10 1.75 4.03
N VAL A 74 -6.33 2.46 4.85
CA VAL A 74 -5.03 3.04 4.49
C VAL A 74 -3.92 2.08 4.86
N ILE A 75 -3.29 1.49 3.83
CA ILE A 75 -2.12 0.63 4.00
C ILE A 75 -0.84 1.43 3.80
N GLN A 76 0.04 1.36 4.80
CA GLN A 76 1.37 1.96 4.78
C GLN A 76 2.43 0.88 4.98
N PHE A 77 3.60 1.04 4.35
CA PHE A 77 4.66 0.03 4.38
C PHE A 77 5.11 -0.35 5.80
N GLY A 78 5.44 0.63 6.64
CA GLY A 78 5.94 0.42 8.00
C GLY A 78 4.95 -0.35 8.90
N PRO A 79 3.71 0.16 9.07
CA PRO A 79 2.63 -0.55 9.77
C PRO A 79 2.39 -1.98 9.25
N LEU A 80 2.41 -2.17 7.93
CA LEU A 80 2.22 -3.47 7.30
C LEU A 80 3.34 -4.47 7.65
N VAL A 81 4.60 -4.07 7.47
CA VAL A 81 5.78 -4.89 7.81
C VAL A 81 5.74 -5.30 9.28
N LYS A 82 5.46 -4.37 10.19
CA LYS A 82 5.42 -4.63 11.62
C LYS A 82 4.30 -5.62 11.98
N THR A 83 3.11 -5.43 11.43
CA THR A 83 1.97 -6.31 11.67
C THR A 83 2.25 -7.73 11.17
N LEU A 84 2.68 -7.87 9.91
CA LEU A 84 2.99 -9.18 9.33
C LEU A 84 4.14 -9.86 10.08
N GLY A 85 5.20 -9.11 10.41
CA GLY A 85 6.32 -9.60 11.22
C GLY A 85 5.87 -10.12 12.59
N LEU A 86 5.01 -9.38 13.28
CA LEU A 86 4.49 -9.78 14.58
C LEU A 86 3.60 -11.03 14.50
N VAL A 87 2.76 -11.14 13.46
CA VAL A 87 1.96 -12.34 13.19
C VAL A 87 2.85 -13.55 12.91
N MET A 88 3.90 -13.40 12.08
CA MET A 88 4.85 -14.47 11.79
C MET A 88 5.59 -14.98 13.04
N ILE A 89 5.92 -14.08 13.97
CA ILE A 89 6.60 -14.42 15.22
C ILE A 89 5.64 -15.06 16.22
N THR A 90 4.42 -14.54 16.36
CA THR A 90 3.49 -14.95 17.42
C THR A 90 2.59 -16.13 17.03
N LYS A 91 2.31 -16.30 15.74
CA LYS A 91 1.39 -17.30 15.20
C LYS A 91 1.91 -17.90 13.88
N PRO A 92 3.14 -18.49 13.85
CA PRO A 92 3.73 -19.05 12.64
C PRO A 92 2.88 -20.17 12.00
N GLN A 93 2.07 -20.87 12.81
CA GLN A 93 1.15 -21.91 12.34
C GLN A 93 0.08 -21.42 11.37
N LEU A 94 -0.18 -20.10 11.27
CA LEU A 94 -1.11 -19.54 10.31
C LEU A 94 -0.54 -19.54 8.88
N LEU A 95 0.79 -19.55 8.72
CA LEU A 95 1.43 -19.42 7.41
C LEU A 95 1.00 -20.52 6.43
N PRO A 96 1.06 -21.83 6.76
CA PRO A 96 0.64 -22.88 5.83
C PRO A 96 -0.81 -22.71 5.34
N PHE A 97 -1.71 -22.23 6.22
CA PHE A 97 -3.11 -21.99 5.87
C PHE A 97 -3.27 -20.77 4.97
N ILE A 98 -2.49 -19.71 5.18
CA ILE A 98 -2.43 -18.55 4.25
C ILE A 98 -2.00 -19.03 2.86
N PHE A 99 -0.94 -19.85 2.77
CA PHE A 99 -0.47 -20.40 1.49
C PHE A 99 -1.55 -21.25 0.79
N LYS A 100 -2.28 -22.10 1.54
CA LYS A 100 -3.40 -22.88 0.99
C LYS A 100 -4.58 -22.01 0.55
N GLN A 101 -4.96 -21.01 1.36
CA GLN A 101 -6.11 -20.15 1.11
C GLN A 101 -5.90 -19.25 -0.12
N VAL A 102 -4.74 -18.62 -0.18
CA VAL A 102 -4.42 -17.58 -1.16
C VAL A 102 -3.78 -18.15 -2.41
N GLY A 103 -2.94 -19.19 -2.26
CA GLY A 103 -2.15 -19.77 -3.33
C GLY A 103 -0.82 -19.04 -3.57
N VAL A 104 0.21 -19.80 -3.94
CA VAL A 104 1.57 -19.30 -4.20
C VAL A 104 1.61 -18.24 -5.32
N PRO A 105 0.93 -18.39 -6.48
CA PRO A 105 0.99 -17.39 -7.53
C PRO A 105 0.51 -16.01 -7.08
N VAL A 106 -0.51 -15.97 -6.24
CA VAL A 106 -1.07 -14.73 -5.69
C VAL A 106 -0.11 -14.06 -4.70
N LEU A 107 0.61 -14.84 -3.88
CA LEU A 107 1.61 -14.30 -2.97
C LEU A 107 2.81 -13.70 -3.70
N ILE A 108 3.22 -14.32 -4.82
CA ILE A 108 4.29 -13.78 -5.68
C ILE A 108 3.85 -12.43 -6.27
N ASP A 109 2.65 -12.35 -6.83
CA ASP A 109 2.08 -11.11 -7.37
C ASP A 109 2.02 -10.00 -6.30
N TRP A 110 1.46 -10.32 -5.12
CA TRP A 110 1.42 -9.40 -4.00
C TRP A 110 2.80 -8.94 -3.54
N SER A 111 3.83 -9.82 -3.57
CA SER A 111 5.18 -9.44 -3.17
C SER A 111 5.75 -8.30 -4.03
N GLY A 112 5.40 -8.26 -5.33
CA GLY A 112 5.74 -7.15 -6.22
C GLY A 112 5.09 -5.84 -5.79
N HIS A 113 3.80 -5.88 -5.45
CA HIS A 113 3.07 -4.73 -4.92
C HIS A 113 3.63 -4.25 -3.58
N PHE A 114 3.99 -5.17 -2.69
CA PHE A 114 4.61 -4.89 -1.41
C PHE A 114 5.99 -4.23 -1.55
N LEU A 115 6.83 -4.71 -2.48
CA LEU A 115 8.11 -4.06 -2.79
C LEU A 115 7.92 -2.65 -3.36
N MET A 116 6.94 -2.47 -4.25
CA MET A 116 6.60 -1.16 -4.79
C MET A 116 6.08 -0.20 -3.71
N LEU A 117 5.30 -0.70 -2.74
CA LEU A 117 4.84 0.08 -1.60
C LEU A 117 6.03 0.59 -0.77
N GLY A 118 7.02 -0.29 -0.50
CA GLY A 118 8.26 0.09 0.16
C GLY A 118 9.06 1.11 -0.65
N PHE A 119 9.18 0.91 -1.96
CA PHE A 119 9.86 1.82 -2.87
C PHE A 119 9.20 3.20 -2.90
N TYR A 120 7.88 3.27 -3.01
CA TYR A 120 7.13 4.54 -3.00
C TYR A 120 7.26 5.25 -1.66
N THR A 121 7.20 4.50 -0.56
CA THR A 121 7.43 5.04 0.79
C THR A 121 8.82 5.67 0.89
N PHE A 122 9.85 4.99 0.37
CA PHE A 122 11.22 5.50 0.35
C PHE A 122 11.34 6.77 -0.50
N LEU A 123 10.82 6.75 -1.73
CA LEU A 123 10.87 7.90 -2.63
C LEU A 123 10.16 9.12 -2.04
N ALA A 124 8.94 8.94 -1.52
CA ALA A 124 8.18 10.02 -0.91
C ALA A 124 8.81 10.57 0.38
N SER A 125 9.43 9.71 1.19
CA SER A 125 9.98 10.14 2.49
C SER A 125 11.37 10.76 2.37
N TYR A 126 12.19 10.28 1.44
CA TYR A 126 13.62 10.63 1.37
C TYR A 126 14.02 11.33 0.08
N ILE A 127 13.39 11.03 -1.05
CA ILE A 127 13.79 11.60 -2.35
C ILE A 127 12.98 12.85 -2.67
N ASP A 128 11.66 12.84 -2.51
CA ASP A 128 10.78 14.00 -2.74
C ASP A 128 11.34 15.28 -2.09
N PRO A 129 11.62 15.32 -0.77
CA PRO A 129 12.07 16.55 -0.12
C PRO A 129 13.39 17.10 -0.67
N LEU A 130 14.26 16.23 -1.20
CA LEU A 130 15.55 16.60 -1.78
C LEU A 130 15.40 17.21 -3.17
N ILE A 131 14.49 16.70 -3.99
CA ILE A 131 14.32 17.13 -5.38
C ILE A 131 13.26 18.24 -5.55
N ARG A 132 12.37 18.41 -4.58
CA ARG A 132 11.28 19.39 -4.63
C ARG A 132 11.73 20.85 -4.82
N PRO A 133 12.83 21.33 -4.20
CA PRO A 133 13.36 22.66 -4.45
C PRO A 133 13.77 22.87 -5.92
N LEU A 134 14.37 21.85 -6.53
CA LEU A 134 14.78 21.88 -7.93
C LEU A 134 13.57 21.86 -8.88
N ILE A 135 12.59 20.99 -8.62
CA ILE A 135 11.37 20.91 -9.44
C ILE A 135 10.63 22.26 -9.49
N ASN A 136 10.69 23.04 -8.41
CA ASN A 136 10.02 24.32 -8.34
C ASN A 136 10.56 25.37 -9.33
N THR A 137 11.78 25.20 -9.84
CA THR A 137 12.40 26.09 -10.84
C THR A 137 12.14 25.68 -12.28
N PHE A 138 11.55 24.50 -12.52
CA PHE A 138 11.30 23.99 -13.86
C PHE A 138 10.19 24.75 -14.62
N PRO A 139 10.22 24.72 -15.97
CA PRO A 139 9.12 25.20 -16.79
C PRO A 139 7.79 24.53 -16.42
N SER A 140 6.68 25.24 -16.61
CA SER A 140 5.34 24.86 -16.13
C SER A 140 4.93 23.43 -16.46
N LYS A 141 5.15 22.97 -17.70
CA LYS A 141 4.79 21.60 -18.12
C LYS A 141 5.64 20.53 -17.41
N MET A 142 6.94 20.75 -17.33
CA MET A 142 7.86 19.82 -16.67
C MET A 142 7.60 19.78 -15.16
N LYS A 143 7.35 20.94 -14.55
CA LYS A 143 6.95 21.05 -13.14
C LYS A 143 5.66 20.28 -12.86
N PHE A 144 4.64 20.42 -13.73
CA PHE A 144 3.39 19.65 -13.62
C PHE A 144 3.66 18.15 -13.64
N GLN A 145 4.44 17.65 -14.59
CA GLN A 145 4.74 16.22 -14.72
C GLN A 145 5.44 15.68 -13.47
N TRP A 146 6.47 16.39 -12.98
CA TRP A 146 7.17 16.01 -11.76
C TRP A 146 6.27 16.03 -10.54
N ASN A 147 5.42 17.03 -10.39
CA ASN A 147 4.44 17.08 -9.29
C ASN A 147 3.51 15.85 -9.31
N ARG A 148 3.09 15.37 -10.49
CA ARG A 148 2.27 14.15 -10.59
C ARG A 148 3.03 12.90 -10.16
N TYR A 149 4.32 12.79 -10.47
CA TYR A 149 5.14 11.68 -9.97
C TYR A 149 5.35 11.74 -8.46
N LEU A 150 5.64 12.92 -7.90
CA LEU A 150 5.77 13.10 -6.45
C LEU A 150 4.48 12.74 -5.71
N GLU A 151 3.34 13.20 -6.24
CA GLU A 151 2.02 12.86 -5.72
C GLU A 151 1.74 11.35 -5.81
N ALA A 152 2.09 10.71 -6.93
CA ALA A 152 1.97 9.26 -7.08
C ALA A 152 2.74 8.50 -5.99
N TRP A 153 3.97 8.94 -5.66
CA TRP A 153 4.74 8.33 -4.58
C TRP A 153 4.07 8.51 -3.23
N LYS A 154 3.63 9.73 -2.91
CA LYS A 154 2.99 10.04 -1.63
C LYS A 154 1.66 9.28 -1.45
N TYR A 155 0.76 9.39 -2.42
CA TYR A 155 -0.57 8.76 -2.38
C TYR A 155 -0.47 7.24 -2.50
N GLY A 156 0.38 6.74 -3.39
CA GLY A 156 0.61 5.31 -3.55
C GLY A 156 1.25 4.66 -2.33
N ALA A 157 1.92 5.42 -1.47
CA ALA A 157 2.44 4.97 -0.18
C ALA A 157 1.47 5.14 1.01
N GLY A 158 0.31 5.77 0.80
CA GLY A 158 -0.64 6.12 1.86
C GLY A 158 -0.12 7.17 2.85
N LEU A 159 0.86 7.99 2.43
CA LEU A 159 1.49 9.04 3.26
C LEU A 159 0.73 10.37 3.24
N ASP A 160 -0.44 10.39 2.62
CA ASP A 160 -1.42 11.47 2.67
C ASP A 160 -2.38 11.37 3.85
N TYR A 161 -2.39 10.24 4.55
CA TYR A 161 -3.13 10.07 5.79
C TYR A 161 -2.66 11.03 6.89
N THR A 162 -3.63 11.70 7.52
CA THR A 162 -3.43 12.58 8.68
C THR A 162 -4.34 12.13 9.81
N LEU A 163 -3.78 12.01 11.02
CA LEU A 163 -4.49 11.62 12.26
C LEU A 163 -5.48 12.68 12.75
#